data_AF-A0A971GE62-F1
#
_entry.id   AF-A0A971GE62-F1
#
_cell.length_a   1.000
_cell.length_b   1.000
_cell.length_c   1.000
_cell.angle_alpha   90.00
_cell.angle_beta   90.00
_cell.angle_gamma   90.00
#
_symmetry.space_group_name_H-M   'P 1'
#
loop_
_entity.id
_entity.type
_entity.pdbx_description
1 polymer ?
#
loop_
_entity_poly.entity_id
_entity_poly.type
_entity_poly.pdbx_seq_one_letter_code
_entity_poly.pdbx_strand_id
1 'polypeptide(L)'
;MFINLEQAKNLIREGRILHIAAEESLLNQLPKGKWIGGTTPYFITEQGGITSKDKLFVNEIASAVDFKTAVYDKSNIFDITKDAYSNGITFLVMPFASDVAVFYAKEAPNVDDLFMYPIVGWISGFDLSTDSSAKVYDGVTGISYGDKAVALHICLPDDKTASIGIVNIFSVNEDDAVIEFKEDALSVTKCLVNGKEVVFSDYISENKIDTQLPLVADYNSVLVNVSIKSVSKENKTVDFYAPVFSGKEYRFARSVNDYAASFTEQLQGFTDAKPIFSCNCVLNYLYGKLDGKATPPFAGPVTFGEIAYQLVNQTLVYAELIDK
;
A
#
# COMPACT_ATOMS: atom_id res chain seq x y z
N MET A 1 -4.17 3.57 16.84
CA MET A 1 -4.77 4.62 17.71
C MET A 1 -4.95 5.90 16.91
N PHE A 2 -6.09 6.61 17.05
CA PHE A 2 -6.32 7.89 16.34
C PHE A 2 -6.34 9.06 17.35
N ILE A 3 -5.26 9.82 17.42
CA ILE A 3 -4.91 10.69 18.55
C ILE A 3 -4.46 12.09 18.10
N ASN A 4 -4.44 13.04 19.03
CA ASN A 4 -3.94 14.39 18.74
C ASN A 4 -2.41 14.47 18.82
N LEU A 5 -1.86 15.62 18.39
CA LEU A 5 -0.42 15.87 18.34
C LEU A 5 0.29 15.72 19.70
N GLU A 6 -0.27 16.28 20.78
CA GLU A 6 0.39 16.22 22.09
C GLU A 6 0.40 14.80 22.66
N GLN A 7 -0.66 14.01 22.43
CA GLN A 7 -0.67 12.59 22.77
C GLN A 7 0.42 11.83 22.00
N ALA A 8 0.56 12.06 20.70
CA ALA A 8 1.61 11.43 19.90
C ALA A 8 3.01 11.80 20.41
N LYS A 9 3.26 13.09 20.72
CA LYS A 9 4.53 13.54 21.31
C LYS A 9 4.82 12.85 22.64
N ASN A 10 3.81 12.61 23.48
CA ASN A 10 3.99 11.90 24.74
C ASN A 10 4.42 10.44 24.52
N LEU A 11 3.77 9.72 23.61
CA LEU A 11 4.17 8.34 23.26
C LEU A 11 5.63 8.28 22.75
N ILE A 12 6.07 9.28 21.97
CA ILE A 12 7.46 9.37 21.51
C ILE A 12 8.42 9.61 22.69
N ARG A 13 8.08 10.51 23.63
CA ARG A 13 8.90 10.80 24.82
C ARG A 13 8.99 9.61 25.78
N GLU A 14 7.96 8.77 25.82
CA GLU A 14 7.96 7.50 26.56
C GLU A 14 8.91 6.46 25.94
N GLY A 15 9.48 6.74 24.76
CA GLY A 15 10.44 5.85 24.11
C GLY A 15 9.80 4.64 23.44
N ARG A 16 8.49 4.70 23.16
CA ARG A 16 7.75 3.66 22.42
C ARG A 16 8.21 3.58 20.97
N ILE A 17 8.13 2.38 20.40
CA ILE A 17 8.39 2.14 18.98
C ILE A 17 7.08 2.32 18.22
N LEU A 18 7.04 3.30 17.31
CA LEU A 18 5.79 3.75 16.68
C LEU A 18 5.87 3.72 15.15
N HIS A 19 4.75 3.41 14.53
CA HIS A 19 4.49 3.66 13.12
C HIS A 19 3.38 4.72 13.00
N ILE A 20 3.65 5.84 12.32
CA ILE A 20 2.80 7.03 12.35
C ILE A 20 2.33 7.42 10.93
N ALA A 21 1.06 7.74 10.79
CA ALA A 21 0.48 8.31 9.58
C ALA A 21 -0.30 9.59 9.94
N ALA A 22 -0.02 10.68 9.24
CA ALA A 22 -0.67 11.97 9.48
C ALA A 22 -0.50 12.91 8.29
N GLU A 23 -1.14 14.07 8.34
CA GLU A 23 -0.85 15.18 7.42
C GLU A 23 0.54 15.77 7.70
N GLU A 24 1.20 16.32 6.67
CA GLU A 24 2.58 16.81 6.73
C GLU A 24 2.83 17.81 7.87
N SER A 25 1.91 18.76 8.08
CA SER A 25 2.07 19.79 9.10
C SER A 25 2.13 19.22 10.52
N LEU A 26 1.49 18.07 10.78
CA LEU A 26 1.56 17.37 12.05
C LEU A 26 2.88 16.59 12.20
N LEU A 27 3.30 15.87 11.15
CA LEU A 27 4.55 15.10 11.16
C LEU A 27 5.77 15.99 11.39
N ASN A 28 5.80 17.18 10.78
CA ASN A 28 6.87 18.17 10.96
C ASN A 28 7.01 18.69 12.40
N GLN A 29 6.01 18.48 13.26
CA GLN A 29 6.02 18.93 14.65
C GLN A 29 6.40 17.82 15.65
N LEU A 30 6.55 16.58 15.20
CA LEU A 30 6.92 15.47 16.07
C LEU A 30 8.41 15.54 16.46
N PRO A 31 8.75 15.31 17.74
CA PRO A 31 10.15 15.22 18.15
C PRO A 31 10.80 13.95 17.59
N LYS A 32 12.14 13.95 17.58
CA LYS A 32 12.90 12.74 17.29
C LYS A 32 12.54 11.62 18.28
N GLY A 33 12.56 10.38 17.81
CA GLY A 33 12.34 9.19 18.62
C GLY A 33 12.26 7.92 17.79
N LYS A 34 11.76 6.83 18.37
CA LYS A 34 11.77 5.51 17.73
C LYS A 34 10.55 5.33 16.83
N TRP A 35 10.48 6.09 15.74
CA TRP A 35 9.32 6.02 14.85
C TRP A 35 9.67 6.21 13.39
N ILE A 36 8.84 5.65 12.52
CA ILE A 36 8.80 5.99 11.09
C ILE A 36 7.38 6.44 10.73
N GLY A 37 7.22 7.15 9.61
CA GLY A 37 5.89 7.52 9.18
C GLY A 37 5.79 8.04 7.76
N GLY A 38 4.55 8.26 7.33
CA GLY A 38 4.23 8.76 6.00
C GLY A 38 3.08 9.74 6.03
N THR A 39 3.02 10.58 5.00
CA THR A 39 1.92 11.53 4.83
C THR A 39 0.64 10.83 4.34
N THR A 40 -0.50 11.16 4.95
CA THR A 40 -1.85 10.92 4.41
C THR A 40 -2.86 11.69 5.26
N PRO A 41 -3.91 12.29 4.67
CA PRO A 41 -5.01 12.87 5.42
C PRO A 41 -6.20 11.90 5.60
N TYR A 42 -6.13 10.69 5.05
CA TYR A 42 -7.24 9.75 4.99
C TYR A 42 -7.00 8.58 5.95
N PHE A 43 -8.03 8.19 6.71
CA PHE A 43 -7.92 7.14 7.71
C PHE A 43 -9.18 6.29 7.76
N ILE A 44 -9.04 5.02 8.16
CA ILE A 44 -10.13 4.23 8.72
C ILE A 44 -9.90 4.13 10.23
N THR A 45 -10.91 4.49 11.01
CA THR A 45 -10.90 4.41 12.47
C THR A 45 -11.99 3.45 12.96
N GLU A 46 -12.02 3.18 14.27
CA GLU A 46 -13.14 2.44 14.89
C GLU A 46 -14.50 3.10 14.66
N GLN A 47 -14.52 4.43 14.47
CA GLN A 47 -15.74 5.22 14.21
C GLN A 47 -16.07 5.30 12.72
N GLY A 48 -15.18 4.79 11.85
CA GLY A 48 -15.32 4.79 10.41
C GLY A 48 -14.22 5.56 9.68
N GLY A 49 -14.35 5.58 8.35
CA GLY A 49 -13.49 6.35 7.46
C GLY A 49 -13.63 7.84 7.71
N ILE A 50 -12.51 8.55 7.69
CA ILE A 50 -12.46 9.98 7.96
C ILE A 50 -11.28 10.63 7.23
N THR A 51 -11.50 11.85 6.74
CA THR A 51 -10.42 12.76 6.35
C THR A 51 -10.10 13.70 7.51
N SER A 52 -8.84 13.75 7.95
CA SER A 52 -8.39 14.58 9.08
C SER A 52 -7.02 15.19 8.82
N LYS A 53 -6.86 16.44 9.26
CA LYS A 53 -5.60 17.21 9.21
C LYS A 53 -5.11 17.64 10.60
N ASP A 54 -5.81 17.23 11.65
CA ASP A 54 -5.60 17.64 13.03
C ASP A 54 -5.28 16.46 13.98
N LYS A 55 -5.36 15.22 13.48
CA LYS A 55 -5.05 13.99 14.21
C LYS A 55 -4.06 13.12 13.46
N LEU A 56 -3.41 12.24 14.22
CA LEU A 56 -2.44 11.26 13.76
C LEU A 56 -2.99 9.86 14.02
N PHE A 57 -2.74 8.96 13.09
CA PHE A 57 -2.91 7.54 13.32
C PHE A 57 -1.57 6.94 13.76
N VAL A 58 -1.54 6.37 14.96
CA VAL A 58 -0.33 5.82 15.59
C VAL A 58 -0.55 4.35 15.91
N ASN A 59 0.33 3.50 15.37
CA ASN A 59 0.47 2.10 15.76
C ASN A 59 1.68 1.98 16.68
N GLU A 60 1.49 1.34 17.83
CA GLU A 60 2.59 0.99 18.73
C GLU A 60 2.98 -0.46 18.50
N ILE A 61 4.29 -0.70 18.33
CA ILE A 61 4.85 -2.03 18.11
C ILE A 61 5.42 -2.53 19.45
N ALA A 62 4.52 -2.91 20.36
CA ALA A 62 4.87 -3.20 21.75
C ALA A 62 5.69 -4.49 21.94
N SER A 63 5.58 -5.45 21.02
CA SER A 63 6.24 -6.76 21.14
C SER A 63 7.69 -6.78 20.64
N ALA A 64 8.28 -5.66 20.25
CA ALA A 64 9.63 -5.62 19.71
C ALA A 64 10.71 -5.93 20.78
N VAL A 65 11.61 -6.87 20.48
CA VAL A 65 12.83 -7.12 21.28
C VAL A 65 13.91 -6.09 20.96
N ASP A 66 14.04 -5.77 19.67
CA ASP A 66 14.95 -4.77 19.15
C ASP A 66 14.35 -4.10 17.92
N PHE A 67 14.89 -2.95 17.53
CA PHE A 67 14.47 -2.23 16.34
C PHE A 67 15.63 -1.49 15.68
N LYS A 68 15.52 -1.26 14.38
CA LYS A 68 16.37 -0.30 13.68
C LYS A 68 15.60 0.34 12.53
N THR A 69 15.96 1.58 12.20
CA THR A 69 15.47 2.24 10.98
C THR A 69 16.53 2.21 9.90
N ALA A 70 16.09 2.16 8.65
CA ALA A 70 16.95 2.23 7.48
C ALA A 70 16.28 3.11 6.41
N VAL A 71 17.10 3.77 5.61
CA VAL A 71 16.65 4.64 4.53
C VAL A 71 17.22 4.10 3.23
N TYR A 72 16.35 3.91 2.26
CA TYR A 72 16.72 3.35 0.96
C TYR A 72 16.32 4.27 -0.18
N ASP A 73 17.07 4.22 -1.26
CA ASP A 73 16.65 4.74 -2.55
C ASP A 73 16.63 3.65 -3.59
N LYS A 74 16.39 4.03 -4.84
CA LYS A 74 16.33 3.13 -5.99
C LYS A 74 17.56 2.22 -6.10
N SER A 75 18.74 2.65 -5.67
CA SER A 75 19.97 1.88 -5.84
C SER A 75 20.15 0.76 -4.82
N ASN A 76 19.48 0.83 -3.67
CA ASN A 76 19.72 -0.07 -2.55
C ASN A 76 18.44 -0.56 -1.84
N ILE A 77 17.25 -0.31 -2.38
CA ILE A 77 15.97 -0.72 -1.75
C ILE A 77 15.89 -2.22 -1.43
N PHE A 78 16.61 -3.08 -2.16
CA PHE A 78 16.63 -4.52 -1.88
C PHE A 78 17.69 -4.95 -0.86
N ASP A 79 18.50 -4.02 -0.34
CA ASP A 79 19.27 -4.29 0.89
C ASP A 79 18.33 -4.43 2.11
N ILE A 80 17.04 -4.13 1.96
CA ILE A 80 16.00 -4.35 2.98
C ILE A 80 15.97 -5.78 3.52
N THR A 81 16.29 -6.80 2.71
CA THR A 81 16.34 -8.20 3.17
C THR A 81 17.59 -8.47 4.00
N LYS A 82 18.72 -7.84 3.67
CA LYS A 82 19.97 -7.92 4.42
C LYS A 82 19.87 -7.22 5.77
N ASP A 83 19.12 -6.14 5.81
CA ASP A 83 18.86 -5.38 7.03
C ASP A 83 17.74 -6.00 7.88
N ALA A 84 16.87 -6.82 7.32
CA ALA A 84 15.83 -7.47 8.11
C ALA A 84 16.41 -8.40 9.20
N TYR A 85 15.72 -8.46 10.34
CA TYR A 85 16.01 -9.47 11.34
C TYR A 85 15.53 -10.85 10.85
N SER A 86 16.25 -11.92 11.20
CA SER A 86 15.89 -13.28 10.82
C SER A 86 14.54 -13.73 11.37
N ASN A 87 14.25 -13.40 12.64
CA ASN A 87 12.92 -13.50 13.24
C ASN A 87 12.37 -12.09 13.42
N GLY A 88 11.80 -11.52 12.36
CA GLY A 88 11.40 -10.13 12.36
C GLY A 88 10.24 -9.82 11.44
N ILE A 89 9.84 -8.55 11.50
CA ILE A 89 8.93 -7.91 10.54
C ILE A 89 9.50 -6.55 10.17
N THR A 90 9.39 -6.18 8.91
CA THR A 90 9.79 -4.85 8.42
C THR A 90 8.55 -4.06 8.03
N PHE A 91 8.43 -2.85 8.56
CA PHE A 91 7.46 -1.86 8.12
C PHE A 91 8.11 -0.91 7.11
N LEU A 92 7.60 -0.87 5.88
CA LEU A 92 8.16 -0.05 4.79
C LEU A 92 7.19 1.07 4.40
N VAL A 93 7.69 2.29 4.30
CA VAL A 93 6.91 3.42 3.78
C VAL A 93 7.66 4.08 2.63
N MET A 94 6.98 4.30 1.51
CA MET A 94 7.54 4.95 0.32
C MET A 94 6.65 6.09 -0.16
N PRO A 95 7.21 7.21 -0.65
CA PRO A 95 6.41 8.30 -1.18
C PRO A 95 5.80 7.93 -2.55
N PHE A 96 4.52 8.23 -2.73
CA PHE A 96 3.83 8.08 -4.02
C PHE A 96 4.57 8.81 -5.14
N ALA A 97 4.61 8.18 -6.32
CA ALA A 97 5.27 8.69 -7.53
C ALA A 97 6.79 8.94 -7.42
N SER A 98 7.46 8.34 -6.43
CA SER A 98 8.92 8.39 -6.31
C SER A 98 9.62 7.28 -7.12
N ASP A 99 10.84 7.54 -7.58
CA ASP A 99 11.65 6.58 -8.32
C ASP A 99 11.90 5.26 -7.55
N VAL A 100 12.02 5.34 -6.21
CA VAL A 100 12.17 4.16 -5.36
C VAL A 100 10.89 3.32 -5.32
N ALA A 101 9.71 3.93 -5.25
CA ALA A 101 8.44 3.21 -5.27
C ALA A 101 8.19 2.51 -6.61
N VAL A 102 8.49 3.20 -7.72
CA VAL A 102 8.39 2.65 -9.08
C VAL A 102 9.35 1.47 -9.26
N PHE A 103 10.59 1.63 -8.82
CA PHE A 103 11.59 0.56 -8.92
C PHE A 103 11.23 -0.63 -8.03
N TYR A 104 10.78 -0.40 -6.80
CA TYR A 104 10.33 -1.47 -5.91
C TYR A 104 9.17 -2.25 -6.51
N ALA A 105 8.14 -1.56 -7.01
CA ALA A 105 6.99 -2.19 -7.64
C ALA A 105 7.40 -3.12 -8.79
N LYS A 106 8.41 -2.70 -9.57
CA LYS A 106 8.92 -3.45 -10.71
C LYS A 106 9.73 -4.67 -10.32
N GLU A 107 10.71 -4.49 -9.45
CA GLU A 107 11.74 -5.49 -9.23
C GLU A 107 11.40 -6.43 -8.08
N ALA A 108 10.59 -6.01 -7.09
CA ALA A 108 10.24 -6.82 -5.92
C ALA A 108 9.75 -8.25 -6.27
N PRO A 109 8.89 -8.48 -7.28
CA PRO A 109 8.46 -9.83 -7.64
C PRO A 109 9.58 -10.76 -8.11
N ASN A 110 10.74 -10.21 -8.51
CA ASN A 110 11.88 -10.94 -9.06
C ASN A 110 13.05 -11.07 -8.08
N VAL A 111 12.90 -10.62 -6.83
CA VAL A 111 13.95 -10.70 -5.81
C VAL A 111 13.82 -12.00 -5.02
N ASP A 112 14.81 -12.88 -5.19
CA ASP A 112 14.79 -14.28 -4.71
C ASP A 112 14.48 -14.43 -3.21
N ASP A 113 15.06 -13.58 -2.36
CA ASP A 113 14.96 -13.69 -0.90
C ASP A 113 13.88 -12.79 -0.28
N LEU A 114 13.21 -11.95 -1.07
CA LEU A 114 12.25 -10.97 -0.55
C LEU A 114 11.09 -11.64 0.21
N PHE A 115 10.59 -12.76 -0.32
CA PHE A 115 9.48 -13.51 0.28
C PHE A 115 9.88 -14.31 1.53
N MET A 116 11.18 -14.36 1.87
CA MET A 116 11.65 -14.98 3.12
C MET A 116 11.54 -14.04 4.33
N TYR A 117 11.37 -12.74 4.09
CA TYR A 117 11.33 -11.71 5.14
C TYR A 117 9.96 -11.03 5.14
N PRO A 118 9.18 -11.10 6.24
CA PRO A 118 7.90 -10.40 6.34
C PRO A 118 8.08 -8.88 6.19
N ILE A 119 7.68 -8.35 5.03
CA ILE A 119 7.71 -6.93 4.72
C ILE A 119 6.28 -6.45 4.48
N VAL A 120 5.80 -5.59 5.37
CA VAL A 120 4.47 -4.96 5.27
C VAL A 120 4.65 -3.45 5.20
N GLY A 121 3.73 -2.73 4.56
CA GLY A 121 3.91 -1.30 4.40
C GLY A 121 2.88 -0.63 3.53
N TRP A 122 3.21 0.58 3.09
CA TRP A 122 2.32 1.39 2.29
C TRP A 122 3.03 2.51 1.54
N ILE A 123 2.35 2.98 0.49
CA ILE A 123 2.74 4.15 -0.27
C ILE A 123 2.06 5.38 0.34
N SER A 124 2.87 6.29 0.87
CA SER A 124 2.38 7.56 1.42
C SER A 124 1.85 8.47 0.33
N GLY A 125 0.95 9.37 0.72
CA GLY A 125 0.20 10.19 -0.20
C GLY A 125 -0.03 11.59 0.33
N PHE A 126 -1.03 12.25 -0.25
CA PHE A 126 -1.39 13.63 0.07
C PHE A 126 -2.89 13.83 -0.16
N ASP A 127 -3.40 15.01 0.18
CA ASP A 127 -4.80 15.36 -0.08
C ASP A 127 -5.02 15.49 -1.60
N LEU A 128 -5.87 14.62 -2.16
CA LEU A 128 -6.18 14.55 -3.59
C LEU A 128 -6.81 15.85 -4.14
N SER A 129 -7.27 16.75 -3.28
CA SER A 129 -7.77 18.08 -3.67
C SER A 129 -6.66 19.14 -3.80
N THR A 130 -5.40 18.76 -3.59
CA THR A 130 -4.24 19.67 -3.59
C THR A 130 -3.13 19.17 -4.50
N ASP A 131 -2.25 20.08 -4.92
CA ASP A 131 -1.02 19.76 -5.69
C ASP A 131 0.18 19.47 -4.76
N SER A 132 -0.08 18.86 -3.61
CA SER A 132 0.96 18.52 -2.63
C SER A 132 1.80 17.32 -3.09
N SER A 133 2.83 16.98 -2.32
CA SER A 133 3.68 15.81 -2.59
C SER A 133 3.69 14.85 -1.40
N ALA A 134 3.84 13.57 -1.68
CA ALA A 134 3.96 12.54 -0.65
C ALA A 134 5.35 12.61 0.01
N LYS A 135 5.40 12.42 1.33
CA LYS A 135 6.63 12.34 2.10
C LYS A 135 6.62 11.16 3.05
N VAL A 136 7.82 10.73 3.41
CA VAL A 136 8.08 9.74 4.46
C VAL A 136 9.09 10.29 5.44
N TYR A 137 9.09 9.76 6.66
CA TYR A 137 9.85 10.30 7.78
C TYR A 137 10.61 9.17 8.48
N ASP A 138 11.89 9.41 8.72
CA ASP A 138 12.66 8.68 9.72
C ASP A 138 12.68 9.51 11.01
N GLY A 139 11.88 9.10 11.98
CA GLY A 139 11.75 9.77 13.27
C GLY A 139 13.01 9.68 14.14
N VAL A 140 13.91 8.74 13.87
CA VAL A 140 15.17 8.62 14.62
C VAL A 140 16.10 9.78 14.28
N THR A 141 16.28 10.04 12.97
CA THR A 141 17.09 11.16 12.48
C THR A 141 16.30 12.48 12.50
N GLY A 142 14.98 12.41 12.40
CA GLY A 142 14.08 13.56 12.22
C GLY A 142 14.06 14.10 10.79
N ILE A 143 14.50 13.30 9.81
CA ILE A 143 14.59 13.70 8.39
C ILE A 143 13.36 13.20 7.64
N SER A 144 12.86 14.02 6.72
CA SER A 144 11.82 13.64 5.76
C SER A 144 12.38 13.50 4.34
N TYR A 145 11.76 12.62 3.56
CA TYR A 145 12.15 12.28 2.20
C TYR A 145 10.95 12.28 1.27
N GLY A 146 11.14 12.77 0.05
CA GLY A 146 10.16 12.66 -1.05
C GLY A 146 10.59 11.66 -2.14
N ASP A 147 11.80 11.14 -2.04
CA ASP A 147 12.48 10.32 -3.06
C ASP A 147 13.07 9.02 -2.51
N LYS A 148 12.98 8.80 -1.20
CA LYS A 148 13.54 7.63 -0.49
C LYS A 148 12.46 6.87 0.26
N ALA A 149 12.69 5.58 0.46
CA ALA A 149 11.92 4.72 1.34
C ALA A 149 12.49 4.79 2.77
N VAL A 150 11.61 4.63 3.76
CA VAL A 150 12.02 4.48 5.15
C VAL A 150 11.46 3.16 5.68
N ALA A 151 12.34 2.33 6.21
CA ALA A 151 12.00 1.06 6.83
C ALA A 151 12.20 1.10 8.34
N LEU A 152 11.33 0.39 9.06
CA LEU A 152 11.45 0.07 10.46
C LEU A 152 11.53 -1.46 10.58
N HIS A 153 12.71 -1.98 10.85
CA HIS A 153 12.95 -3.39 11.09
C HIS A 153 12.73 -3.68 12.56
N ILE A 154 11.90 -4.67 12.85
CA ILE A 154 11.55 -5.11 14.20
C ILE A 154 12.07 -6.52 14.40
N CYS A 155 12.86 -6.74 15.46
CA CYS A 155 13.19 -8.06 15.95
C CYS A 155 12.05 -8.55 16.84
N LEU A 156 11.51 -9.72 16.51
CA LEU A 156 10.41 -10.33 17.26
C LEU A 156 10.94 -11.26 18.36
N PRO A 157 10.16 -11.46 19.44
CA PRO A 157 10.43 -12.47 20.45
C PRO A 157 10.48 -13.87 19.84
N ASP A 158 11.24 -14.77 20.47
CA ASP A 158 11.45 -16.12 19.94
C ASP A 158 10.15 -16.93 19.84
N ASP A 159 9.15 -16.64 20.69
CA ASP A 159 7.82 -17.28 20.71
C ASP A 159 6.81 -16.67 19.72
N LYS A 160 7.21 -15.65 18.95
CA LYS A 160 6.35 -14.97 17.97
C LYS A 160 6.89 -15.08 16.55
N THR A 161 5.98 -15.10 15.58
CA THR A 161 6.28 -14.88 14.16
C THR A 161 5.27 -13.94 13.53
N ALA A 162 5.64 -13.29 12.41
CA ALA A 162 4.77 -12.36 11.71
C ALA A 162 3.98 -13.06 10.61
N SER A 163 2.68 -12.74 10.54
CA SER A 163 1.81 -13.10 9.43
C SER A 163 1.38 -11.84 8.70
N ILE A 164 1.35 -11.87 7.37
CA ILE A 164 0.89 -10.78 6.52
C ILE A 164 -0.32 -11.26 5.74
N GLY A 165 -1.41 -10.51 5.81
CA GLY A 165 -2.65 -10.80 5.10
C GLY A 165 -3.03 -9.71 4.12
N ILE A 166 -3.69 -10.13 3.04
CA ILE A 166 -4.25 -9.26 2.00
C ILE A 166 -5.74 -9.56 1.88
N VAL A 167 -6.56 -8.52 1.97
CA VAL A 167 -7.98 -8.57 1.64
C VAL A 167 -8.14 -7.97 0.24
N ASN A 168 -8.40 -8.83 -0.73
CA ASN A 168 -8.68 -8.47 -2.12
C ASN A 168 -10.10 -8.93 -2.48
N ILE A 169 -10.93 -8.01 -2.98
CA ILE A 169 -12.31 -8.31 -3.41
C ILE A 169 -12.40 -8.66 -4.89
N PHE A 170 -11.29 -8.55 -5.61
CA PHE A 170 -11.23 -8.78 -7.05
C PHE A 170 -10.75 -10.19 -7.35
N SER A 171 -11.35 -10.77 -8.38
CA SER A 171 -10.97 -12.08 -8.91
C SER A 171 -10.78 -11.99 -10.42
N VAL A 172 -9.97 -12.89 -10.96
CA VAL A 172 -9.71 -12.97 -12.41
C VAL A 172 -11.00 -13.35 -13.15
N ASN A 173 -11.30 -12.61 -14.21
CA ASN A 173 -12.32 -12.98 -15.17
C ASN A 173 -11.71 -13.84 -16.29
N GLU A 174 -11.64 -15.16 -16.09
CA GLU A 174 -11.04 -16.11 -17.05
C GLU A 174 -11.68 -16.06 -18.45
N ASP A 175 -12.95 -15.65 -18.50
CA ASP A 175 -13.73 -15.55 -19.74
C ASP A 175 -13.48 -14.22 -20.49
N ASP A 176 -12.73 -13.29 -19.91
CA ASP A 176 -12.42 -11.98 -20.51
C ASP A 176 -11.30 -12.05 -21.54
N ALA A 177 -10.98 -10.92 -22.17
CA ALA A 177 -9.82 -10.81 -23.04
C ALA A 177 -8.51 -10.86 -22.25
N VAL A 178 -7.51 -11.54 -22.82
CA VAL A 178 -6.13 -11.49 -22.35
C VAL A 178 -5.50 -10.19 -22.82
N ILE A 179 -4.91 -9.44 -21.91
CA ILE A 179 -4.22 -8.18 -22.17
C ILE A 179 -2.74 -8.37 -21.85
N GLU A 180 -1.87 -8.05 -22.79
CA GLU A 180 -0.42 -8.12 -22.61
C GLU A 180 0.23 -6.78 -22.99
N PHE A 181 1.24 -6.39 -22.21
CA PHE A 181 2.03 -5.19 -22.46
C PHE A 181 3.41 -5.56 -22.98
N LYS A 182 3.95 -4.75 -23.90
CA LYS A 182 5.24 -5.02 -24.54
C LYS A 182 6.43 -4.46 -23.76
N GLU A 183 6.16 -3.59 -22.81
CA GLU A 183 7.16 -2.89 -22.01
C GLU A 183 6.63 -2.68 -20.60
N ASP A 184 7.55 -2.52 -19.66
CA ASP A 184 7.20 -2.17 -18.29
C ASP A 184 6.89 -0.68 -18.23
N ALA A 185 5.69 -0.32 -17.80
CA ALA A 185 5.24 1.07 -17.93
C ALA A 185 4.18 1.46 -16.89
N LEU A 186 4.26 2.72 -16.46
CA LEU A 186 3.19 3.39 -15.71
C LEU A 186 2.17 4.08 -16.61
N SER A 187 2.47 4.20 -17.90
CA SER A 187 1.61 4.80 -18.91
C SER A 187 1.81 4.08 -20.23
N VAL A 188 0.73 3.70 -20.89
CA VAL A 188 0.76 2.94 -22.13
C VAL A 188 -0.16 3.56 -23.18
N THR A 189 0.26 3.51 -24.43
CA THR A 189 -0.61 3.84 -25.58
C THR A 189 -1.19 2.58 -26.21
N LYS A 190 -0.40 1.52 -26.28
CA LYS A 190 -0.75 0.27 -26.97
C LYS A 190 -0.55 -0.94 -26.08
N CYS A 191 -1.36 -1.96 -26.31
CA CYS A 191 -1.21 -3.29 -25.73
C CYS A 191 -1.64 -4.34 -26.77
N LEU A 192 -1.44 -5.61 -26.46
CA LEU A 192 -2.06 -6.72 -27.16
C LEU A 192 -3.34 -7.10 -26.43
N VAL A 193 -4.44 -7.23 -27.15
CA VAL A 193 -5.69 -7.83 -26.66
C VAL A 193 -5.93 -9.11 -27.45
N ASN A 194 -5.90 -10.26 -26.79
CA ASN A 194 -5.93 -11.59 -27.41
C ASN A 194 -4.90 -11.70 -28.56
N GLY A 195 -3.67 -11.23 -28.31
CA GLY A 195 -2.58 -11.22 -29.29
C GLY A 195 -2.66 -10.14 -30.38
N LYS A 196 -3.74 -9.34 -30.45
CA LYS A 196 -3.89 -8.27 -31.45
C LYS A 196 -3.49 -6.92 -30.87
N GLU A 197 -2.60 -6.20 -31.54
CA GLU A 197 -2.23 -4.83 -31.13
C GLU A 197 -3.42 -3.87 -31.27
N VAL A 198 -3.71 -3.13 -30.20
CA VAL A 198 -4.76 -2.11 -30.14
C VAL A 198 -4.25 -0.85 -29.43
N VAL A 199 -4.94 0.27 -29.63
CA VAL A 199 -4.78 1.46 -28.79
C VAL A 199 -5.62 1.26 -27.53
N PHE A 200 -4.99 1.21 -26.36
CA PHE A 200 -5.64 0.70 -25.15
C PHE A 200 -6.76 1.62 -24.65
N SER A 201 -6.59 2.94 -24.77
CA SER A 201 -7.63 3.93 -24.43
C SER A 201 -8.89 3.77 -25.28
N ASP A 202 -8.73 3.40 -26.54
CA ASP A 202 -9.83 3.20 -27.49
C ASP A 202 -10.54 1.88 -27.18
N TYR A 203 -9.77 0.82 -26.92
CA TYR A 203 -10.31 -0.47 -26.47
C TYR A 203 -11.19 -0.34 -25.21
N ILE A 204 -10.70 0.37 -24.17
CA ILE A 204 -11.48 0.64 -22.95
C ILE A 204 -12.77 1.37 -23.28
N SER A 205 -12.70 2.41 -24.12
CA SER A 205 -13.85 3.26 -24.46
C SER A 205 -14.90 2.54 -25.30
N GLU A 206 -14.47 1.80 -26.32
CA GLU A 206 -15.33 1.07 -27.26
C GLU A 206 -16.08 -0.08 -26.56
N ASN A 207 -15.40 -0.76 -25.64
CA ASN A 207 -15.98 -1.87 -24.87
C ASN A 207 -16.69 -1.41 -23.59
N LYS A 208 -16.71 -0.10 -23.32
CA LYS A 208 -17.34 0.50 -22.13
C LYS A 208 -16.85 -0.14 -20.82
N ILE A 209 -15.55 -0.40 -20.75
CA ILE A 209 -14.95 -1.04 -19.58
C ILE A 209 -15.04 -0.10 -18.38
N ASP A 210 -15.50 -0.62 -17.25
CA ASP A 210 -15.51 0.10 -15.99
C ASP A 210 -14.07 0.22 -15.45
N THR A 211 -13.52 1.43 -15.50
CA THR A 211 -12.15 1.71 -15.07
C THR A 211 -11.96 1.69 -13.55
N GLN A 212 -13.02 1.49 -12.77
CA GLN A 212 -12.89 1.19 -11.33
C GLN A 212 -12.45 -0.24 -11.07
N LEU A 213 -12.62 -1.15 -12.05
CA LEU A 213 -12.12 -2.51 -11.99
C LEU A 213 -10.64 -2.53 -12.38
N PRO A 214 -9.75 -3.09 -11.54
CA PRO A 214 -8.35 -3.22 -11.88
C PRO A 214 -8.13 -4.23 -13.00
N LEU A 215 -6.98 -4.13 -13.65
CA LEU A 215 -6.37 -5.28 -14.27
C LEU A 215 -5.85 -6.22 -13.18
N VAL A 216 -6.03 -7.52 -13.34
CA VAL A 216 -5.53 -8.55 -12.43
C VAL A 216 -4.55 -9.42 -13.20
N ALA A 217 -3.38 -9.66 -12.61
CA ALA A 217 -2.39 -10.60 -13.11
C ALA A 217 -2.00 -11.59 -12.01
N ASP A 218 -1.68 -12.82 -12.43
CA ASP A 218 -1.19 -13.87 -11.54
C ASP A 218 0.35 -13.79 -11.44
N TYR A 219 0.85 -13.65 -10.22
CA TYR A 219 2.26 -13.75 -9.86
C TYR A 219 2.46 -14.96 -8.96
N ASN A 220 2.69 -16.13 -9.58
CA ASN A 220 2.93 -17.38 -8.86
C ASN A 220 1.80 -17.73 -7.87
N SER A 221 0.56 -17.71 -8.36
CA SER A 221 -0.71 -17.91 -7.65
C SER A 221 -1.11 -16.78 -6.69
N VAL A 222 -0.42 -15.64 -6.73
CA VAL A 222 -0.83 -14.40 -6.04
C VAL A 222 -1.45 -13.45 -7.05
N LEU A 223 -2.73 -13.13 -6.85
CA LEU A 223 -3.44 -12.16 -7.69
C LEU A 223 -3.04 -10.74 -7.31
N VAL A 224 -2.42 -10.02 -8.25
CA VAL A 224 -2.00 -8.63 -8.09
C VAL A 224 -2.85 -7.73 -8.97
N ASN A 225 -3.39 -6.69 -8.37
CA ASN A 225 -4.19 -5.68 -9.04
C ASN A 225 -3.30 -4.56 -9.59
N VAL A 226 -3.58 -4.11 -10.81
CA VAL A 226 -3.04 -2.90 -11.41
C VAL A 226 -4.21 -1.97 -11.73
N SER A 227 -4.37 -0.94 -10.90
CA SER A 227 -5.48 0.00 -11.00
C SER A 227 -5.24 1.08 -12.06
N ILE A 228 -6.27 1.40 -12.83
CA ILE A 228 -6.25 2.50 -13.80
C ILE A 228 -6.32 3.83 -13.04
N LYS A 229 -5.38 4.72 -13.35
CA LYS A 229 -5.33 6.10 -12.82
C LYS A 229 -6.11 7.07 -13.71
N SER A 230 -5.87 7.02 -15.02
CA SER A 230 -6.54 7.89 -15.99
C SER A 230 -6.54 7.28 -17.38
N VAL A 231 -7.55 7.66 -18.17
CA VAL A 231 -7.65 7.32 -19.59
C VAL A 231 -7.78 8.62 -20.38
N SER A 232 -6.76 8.95 -21.17
CA SER A 232 -6.77 10.11 -22.06
C SER A 232 -7.12 9.72 -23.48
N LYS A 233 -8.29 10.16 -23.95
CA LYS A 233 -8.71 9.98 -25.36
C LYS A 233 -7.91 10.84 -26.32
N GLU A 234 -7.48 12.01 -25.87
CA GLU A 234 -6.72 12.96 -26.68
C GLU A 234 -5.28 12.46 -26.90
N ASN A 235 -4.59 12.10 -25.81
CA ASN A 235 -3.21 11.62 -25.86
C ASN A 235 -3.11 10.14 -26.21
N LYS A 236 -4.24 9.42 -26.24
CA LYS A 236 -4.32 7.97 -26.43
C LYS A 236 -3.52 7.20 -25.37
N THR A 237 -3.49 7.70 -24.14
CA THR A 237 -2.74 7.09 -23.03
C THR A 237 -3.68 6.52 -21.98
N VAL A 238 -3.22 5.46 -21.33
CA VAL A 238 -3.79 4.92 -20.09
C VAL A 238 -2.69 4.94 -19.05
N ASP A 239 -2.91 5.67 -17.97
CA ASP A 239 -1.98 5.76 -16.84
C ASP A 239 -2.45 4.83 -15.72
N PHE A 240 -1.51 4.25 -14.99
CA PHE A 240 -1.76 3.31 -13.90
C PHE A 240 -1.22 3.83 -12.55
N TYR A 241 -1.76 3.31 -11.45
CA TYR A 241 -1.22 3.56 -10.10
C TYR A 241 0.03 2.74 -9.80
N ALA A 242 0.14 1.55 -10.41
CA ALA A 242 1.32 0.69 -10.39
C ALA A 242 1.69 0.31 -11.82
N PRO A 243 2.97 0.02 -12.12
CA PRO A 243 3.37 -0.35 -13.46
C PRO A 243 2.75 -1.68 -13.92
N VAL A 244 2.47 -1.77 -15.21
CA VAL A 244 2.29 -3.05 -15.91
C VAL A 244 3.66 -3.57 -16.35
N PHE A 245 3.80 -4.89 -16.55
CA PHE A 245 5.05 -5.53 -16.93
C PHE A 245 4.91 -6.35 -18.20
N SER A 246 6.01 -6.41 -18.94
CA SER A 246 6.11 -7.29 -20.09
C SER A 246 6.17 -8.75 -19.68
N GLY A 247 5.59 -9.64 -20.50
CA GLY A 247 5.56 -11.08 -20.25
C GLY A 247 4.56 -11.51 -19.18
N LYS A 248 3.67 -10.61 -18.75
CA LYS A 248 2.54 -10.91 -17.87
C LYS A 248 1.23 -10.84 -18.64
N GLU A 249 0.35 -11.78 -18.33
CA GLU A 249 -1.03 -11.77 -18.81
C GLU A 249 -1.89 -11.05 -17.77
N TYR A 250 -2.64 -10.06 -18.25
CA TYR A 250 -3.60 -9.30 -17.48
C TYR A 250 -5.01 -9.55 -17.98
N ARG A 251 -5.98 -9.46 -17.08
CA ARG A 251 -7.41 -9.49 -17.39
C ARG A 251 -8.12 -8.44 -16.54
N PHE A 252 -9.19 -7.83 -17.03
CA PHE A 252 -10.01 -7.02 -16.13
C PHE A 252 -10.63 -7.92 -15.06
N ALA A 253 -10.73 -7.40 -13.83
CA ALA A 253 -11.38 -8.11 -12.74
C ALA A 253 -12.84 -8.43 -13.10
N ARG A 254 -13.39 -9.51 -12.52
CA ARG A 254 -14.84 -9.76 -12.58
C ARG A 254 -15.59 -8.55 -12.02
N SER A 255 -16.73 -8.23 -12.64
CA SER A 255 -17.56 -7.11 -12.22
C SER A 255 -17.99 -7.24 -10.76
N VAL A 256 -17.86 -6.14 -10.01
CA VAL A 256 -18.27 -6.02 -8.62
C VAL A 256 -19.49 -5.08 -8.58
N ASN A 257 -20.69 -5.65 -8.43
CA ASN A 257 -21.94 -4.89 -8.51
C ASN A 257 -22.08 -3.84 -7.40
N ASP A 258 -21.69 -4.20 -6.18
CA ASP A 258 -21.65 -3.29 -5.03
C ASP A 258 -20.30 -3.47 -4.32
N TYR A 259 -19.40 -2.51 -4.57
CA TYR A 259 -18.06 -2.48 -3.99
C TYR A 259 -18.09 -2.55 -2.47
N ALA A 260 -18.96 -1.76 -1.84
CA ALA A 260 -19.02 -1.65 -0.39
C ALA A 260 -19.56 -2.93 0.24
N ALA A 261 -20.60 -3.52 -0.36
CA ALA A 261 -21.16 -4.79 0.10
C ALA A 261 -20.14 -5.92 -0.08
N SER A 262 -19.48 -6.01 -1.24
CA SER A 262 -18.48 -7.06 -1.52
C SER A 262 -17.28 -6.97 -0.58
N PHE A 263 -16.83 -5.73 -0.28
CA PHE A 263 -15.78 -5.51 0.71
C PHE A 263 -16.23 -5.91 2.12
N THR A 264 -17.44 -5.54 2.52
CA THR A 264 -18.01 -5.92 3.82
C THR A 264 -18.15 -7.44 3.95
N GLU A 265 -18.61 -8.12 2.90
CA GLU A 265 -18.71 -9.58 2.83
C GLU A 265 -17.34 -10.24 2.97
N GLN A 266 -16.35 -9.76 2.20
CA GLN A 266 -14.98 -10.29 2.27
C GLN A 266 -14.38 -10.16 3.68
N LEU A 267 -14.66 -9.07 4.39
CA LEU A 267 -14.17 -8.84 5.76
C LEU A 267 -14.75 -9.82 6.79
N GLN A 268 -15.88 -10.48 6.52
CA GLN A 268 -16.45 -11.48 7.44
C GLN A 268 -15.51 -12.67 7.66
N GLY A 269 -14.65 -12.97 6.68
CA GLY A 269 -13.62 -14.01 6.82
C GLY A 269 -12.46 -13.65 7.75
N PHE A 270 -12.41 -12.41 8.26
CA PHE A 270 -11.27 -11.87 9.01
C PHE A 270 -11.66 -11.32 10.39
N THR A 271 -12.82 -11.68 10.93
CA THR A 271 -13.29 -11.15 12.23
C THR A 271 -12.40 -11.52 13.41
N ASP A 272 -11.68 -12.62 13.32
CA ASP A 272 -10.78 -13.10 14.38
C ASP A 272 -9.37 -12.49 14.30
N ALA A 273 -9.11 -11.67 13.26
CA ALA A 273 -7.83 -11.01 13.09
C ALA A 273 -7.55 -10.01 14.22
N LYS A 274 -6.30 -9.95 14.66
CA LYS A 274 -5.73 -9.06 15.67
C LYS A 274 -4.56 -8.28 15.05
N PRO A 275 -4.84 -7.36 14.11
CA PRO A 275 -3.79 -6.63 13.41
C PRO A 275 -2.98 -5.75 14.36
N ILE A 276 -1.65 -5.85 14.28
CA ILE A 276 -0.73 -4.86 14.87
C ILE A 276 -0.53 -3.66 13.94
N PHE A 277 -0.89 -3.84 12.66
CA PHE A 277 -0.86 -2.85 11.61
C PHE A 277 -1.91 -3.23 10.55
N SER A 278 -2.57 -2.22 9.99
CA SER A 278 -3.32 -2.38 8.76
C SER A 278 -3.30 -1.07 7.97
N CYS A 279 -3.48 -1.16 6.66
CA CYS A 279 -3.67 -0.03 5.77
C CYS A 279 -4.69 -0.39 4.68
N ASN A 280 -5.37 0.61 4.15
CA ASN A 280 -6.43 0.42 3.15
C ASN A 280 -6.17 1.31 1.93
N CYS A 281 -6.46 0.83 0.72
CA CYS A 281 -6.26 1.62 -0.48
C CYS A 281 -7.17 2.85 -0.53
N VAL A 282 -6.64 3.96 -1.03
CA VAL A 282 -7.43 5.18 -1.33
C VAL A 282 -8.53 4.88 -2.35
N LEU A 283 -8.30 3.93 -3.25
CA LEU A 283 -9.32 3.50 -4.20
C LEU A 283 -10.44 2.71 -3.52
N ASN A 284 -10.15 1.89 -2.51
CA ASN A 284 -11.18 1.27 -1.67
C ASN A 284 -11.98 2.34 -0.91
N TYR A 285 -11.30 3.34 -0.37
CA TYR A 285 -11.95 4.45 0.35
C TYR A 285 -12.93 5.22 -0.55
N LEU A 286 -12.49 5.57 -1.76
CA LEU A 286 -13.28 6.33 -2.72
C LEU A 286 -14.41 5.50 -3.34
N TYR A 287 -14.10 4.33 -3.90
CA TYR A 287 -15.07 3.49 -4.62
C TYR A 287 -16.03 2.77 -3.67
N GLY A 288 -15.53 2.32 -2.52
CA GLY A 288 -16.34 1.75 -1.43
C GLY A 288 -17.14 2.78 -0.63
N LYS A 289 -16.91 4.09 -0.87
CA LYS A 289 -17.49 5.21 -0.11
C LYS A 289 -17.37 4.95 1.40
N LEU A 290 -16.13 4.76 1.86
CA LEU A 290 -15.83 4.34 3.23
C LEU A 290 -15.89 5.48 4.25
N ASP A 291 -16.15 6.71 3.82
CA ASP A 291 -16.42 7.83 4.73
C ASP A 291 -17.58 7.48 5.69
N GLY A 292 -17.32 7.59 6.99
CA GLY A 292 -18.26 7.19 8.05
C GLY A 292 -18.46 5.67 8.22
N LYS A 293 -17.73 4.81 7.49
CA LYS A 293 -17.84 3.34 7.59
C LYS A 293 -16.57 2.73 8.16
N ALA A 294 -16.72 1.93 9.21
CA ALA A 294 -15.60 1.19 9.80
C ALA A 294 -15.37 -0.14 9.08
N THR A 295 -14.16 -0.69 9.20
CA THR A 295 -13.78 -1.99 8.62
C THR A 295 -13.20 -2.91 9.70
N PRO A 296 -13.92 -3.19 10.79
CA PRO A 296 -13.37 -3.96 11.90
C PRO A 296 -12.90 -5.36 11.43
N PRO A 297 -11.80 -5.89 12.00
CA PRO A 297 -10.97 -5.33 13.07
C PRO A 297 -9.91 -4.32 12.59
N PHE A 298 -9.93 -3.93 11.33
CA PHE A 298 -8.90 -3.10 10.71
C PHE A 298 -9.16 -1.61 10.88
N ALA A 299 -8.13 -0.93 11.38
CA ALA A 299 -8.04 0.52 11.47
C ALA A 299 -6.61 0.94 11.11
N GLY A 300 -6.48 2.04 10.38
CA GLY A 300 -5.19 2.41 9.81
C GLY A 300 -5.25 3.59 8.86
N PRO A 301 -4.09 3.98 8.31
CA PRO A 301 -4.04 4.93 7.21
C PRO A 301 -4.74 4.38 5.97
N VAL A 302 -5.33 5.30 5.22
CA VAL A 302 -5.72 5.08 3.83
C VAL A 302 -4.58 5.60 2.94
N THR A 303 -4.20 4.81 1.95
CA THR A 303 -2.86 4.86 1.32
C THR A 303 -2.92 4.83 -0.19
N PHE A 304 -1.84 5.22 -0.87
CA PHE A 304 -1.79 5.28 -2.34
C PHE A 304 -1.30 3.97 -2.97
N GLY A 305 -1.25 2.91 -2.15
CA GLY A 305 -0.80 1.56 -2.46
C GLY A 305 -0.35 0.88 -1.19
N GLU A 306 -0.44 -0.44 -1.17
CA GLU A 306 -0.12 -1.25 0.00
C GLU A 306 1.09 -2.12 -0.30
N ILE A 307 1.88 -2.46 0.72
CA ILE A 307 3.03 -3.35 0.56
C ILE A 307 2.76 -4.60 1.38
N ALA A 308 2.72 -5.74 0.69
CA ALA A 308 2.70 -7.07 1.27
C ALA A 308 3.72 -7.90 0.50
N TYR A 309 4.97 -7.85 0.96
CA TYR A 309 6.19 -8.23 0.23
C TYR A 309 6.43 -7.36 -1.02
N GLN A 310 5.48 -7.31 -1.94
CA GLN A 310 5.50 -6.48 -3.15
C GLN A 310 4.41 -5.40 -3.08
N LEU A 311 4.46 -4.44 -4.01
CA LEU A 311 3.40 -3.44 -4.15
C LEU A 311 2.11 -4.11 -4.63
N VAL A 312 1.02 -3.87 -3.93
CA VAL A 312 -0.34 -4.23 -4.32
C VAL A 312 -1.23 -2.98 -4.25
N ASN A 313 -2.33 -2.99 -5.02
CA ASN A 313 -3.29 -1.88 -5.08
C ASN A 313 -4.72 -2.36 -4.95
N GLN A 314 -5.63 -1.46 -4.57
CA GLN A 314 -7.04 -1.80 -4.36
C GLN A 314 -7.22 -2.96 -3.38
N THR A 315 -6.36 -3.02 -2.36
CA THR A 315 -6.42 -4.01 -1.30
C THR A 315 -6.47 -3.35 0.07
N LEU A 316 -6.78 -4.15 1.08
CA LEU A 316 -6.42 -3.87 2.47
C LEU A 316 -5.33 -4.86 2.86
N VAL A 317 -4.25 -4.34 3.44
CA VAL A 317 -3.14 -5.16 3.93
C VAL A 317 -3.06 -5.02 5.44
N TYR A 318 -2.75 -6.12 6.11
CA TYR A 318 -2.54 -6.12 7.55
C TYR A 318 -1.40 -7.06 7.95
N ALA A 319 -0.87 -6.85 9.15
CA ALA A 319 0.09 -7.75 9.77
C ALA A 319 -0.32 -8.09 11.20
N GLU A 320 -0.02 -9.32 11.59
CA GLU A 320 -0.30 -9.89 12.90
C GLU A 320 0.95 -10.57 13.47
N LEU A 321 0.98 -10.70 14.79
CA LEU A 321 1.95 -11.54 15.47
C LEU A 321 1.24 -12.79 15.97
N ILE A 322 1.65 -13.95 15.48
CA ILE A 322 1.11 -15.25 15.87
C ILE A 322 2.11 -15.96 16.79
N ASP A 323 1.58 -16.77 17.70
CA ASP A 323 2.39 -17.68 18.51
C ASP A 323 2.98 -18.79 17.64
N LYS A 324 4.22 -19.18 17.93
CA LYS A 324 4.88 -20.34 17.29
C LYS A 324 4.43 -21.67 17.89
#